data_AF-A0A954BS05-F1
#
_entry.id   AF-A0A954BS05-F1
#
_cell.length_a   1.000
_cell.length_b   1.000
_cell.length_c   1.000
_cell.angle_alpha   90.00
_cell.angle_beta   90.00
_cell.angle_gamma   90.00
#
_symmetry.space_group_name_H-M   'P 1'
#
loop_
_entity.id
_entity.type
_entity.pdbx_description
1 polymer ?
#
loop_
_entity_poly.entity_id
_entity_poly.type
_entity_poly.pdbx_seq_one_letter_code
_entity_poly.pdbx_strand_id
1 'polypeptide(L)'
;MRWVRSVGFALGSAWCVAALPAAACEQDLEAPERFMQALMDGNVWAAYEGLSEGYRQEHSFREFLLAISVTGLDRATFQVWCTRSIGDGSAIVDGHVATGSRSGAMMEVNLIENEAGDWVVDTFTAEDSGEGHRGINPGFLAFPSREEAAVLVATVIDQIGLAVETGDFEEIRSEIAAPFQRRYSDERLRELLEPMIEQQVDVRMFAIVPPVFEPNPRLLAGRILAAAGHVPIEPRPLLFHFFFIFYDGDWRLVWLAMGQTELPEAPAEFEDPTAPI
;
A
#
# COMPACT_ATOMS: atom_id res chain seq x y z
N MET A 1 66.79 -22.24 19.32
CA MET A 1 65.32 -22.42 19.45
C MET A 1 64.63 -21.41 18.55
N ARG A 2 63.93 -21.89 17.53
CA ARG A 2 63.29 -21.12 16.46
C ARG A 2 61.85 -20.79 16.89
N TRP A 3 61.46 -19.52 16.90
CA TRP A 3 60.06 -19.11 17.00
C TRP A 3 59.64 -18.50 15.65
N VAL A 4 58.66 -19.13 15.02
CA VAL A 4 58.03 -18.71 13.77
C VAL A 4 56.84 -17.82 14.12
N ARG A 5 56.76 -16.62 13.53
CA ARG A 5 55.56 -15.77 13.56
C ARG A 5 54.73 -16.06 12.31
N SER A 6 53.51 -16.56 12.52
CA SER A 6 52.51 -16.71 11.46
C SER A 6 51.70 -15.42 11.34
N VAL A 7 51.69 -14.82 10.16
CA VAL A 7 50.79 -13.72 9.78
C VAL A 7 49.56 -14.34 9.13
N GLY A 8 48.38 -14.12 9.72
CA GLY A 8 47.10 -14.51 9.14
C GLY A 8 46.59 -13.42 8.20
N PHE A 9 46.43 -13.74 6.93
CA PHE A 9 45.68 -12.90 5.97
C PHE A 9 44.19 -13.24 6.08
N ALA A 10 43.38 -12.25 6.45
CA ALA A 10 41.93 -12.32 6.32
C ALA A 10 41.55 -12.11 4.84
N LEU A 11 41.01 -13.15 4.20
CA LEU A 11 40.39 -13.07 2.88
C LEU A 11 39.04 -12.36 3.03
N GLY A 12 38.98 -11.09 2.63
CA GLY A 12 37.72 -10.40 2.39
C GLY A 12 37.08 -10.96 1.12
N SER A 13 35.92 -11.59 1.27
CA SER A 13 35.08 -12.06 0.17
C SER A 13 34.46 -10.86 -0.56
N ALA A 14 35.05 -10.49 -1.69
CA ALA A 14 34.42 -9.62 -2.68
C ALA A 14 33.23 -10.37 -3.29
N TRP A 15 32.02 -9.88 -3.04
CA TRP A 15 30.84 -10.34 -3.75
C TRP A 15 30.90 -9.82 -5.19
N CYS A 16 31.17 -10.72 -6.13
CA CYS A 16 30.99 -10.43 -7.56
C CYS A 16 29.50 -10.23 -7.83
N VAL A 17 29.08 -8.98 -8.02
CA VAL A 17 27.87 -8.67 -8.78
C VAL A 17 28.11 -9.25 -10.18
N ALA A 18 27.35 -10.29 -10.55
CA ALA A 18 27.43 -10.85 -11.88
C ALA A 18 27.10 -9.73 -12.88
N ALA A 19 28.09 -9.33 -13.68
CA ALA A 19 27.89 -8.36 -14.73
C ALA A 19 26.87 -8.92 -15.73
N LEU A 20 25.66 -8.38 -15.70
CA LEU A 20 24.69 -8.55 -16.77
C LEU A 20 25.37 -8.10 -18.08
N PRO A 21 25.27 -8.85 -19.18
CA PRO A 21 25.91 -8.48 -20.43
C PRO A 21 25.33 -7.13 -20.91
N ALA A 22 26.15 -6.08 -20.85
CA ALA A 22 25.80 -4.70 -21.21
C ALA A 22 25.46 -4.48 -22.70
N ALA A 23 25.30 -5.53 -23.49
CA ALA A 23 25.16 -5.47 -24.94
C ALA A 23 23.70 -5.47 -25.44
N ALA A 24 22.69 -5.39 -24.56
CA ALA A 24 21.29 -5.60 -24.94
C ALA A 24 20.34 -4.41 -24.71
N CYS A 25 20.82 -3.25 -24.22
CA CYS A 25 19.97 -2.08 -23.99
C CYS A 25 20.34 -1.04 -25.05
N GLU A 26 19.84 -1.26 -26.28
CA GLU A 26 20.32 -0.60 -27.51
C GLU A 26 19.70 0.78 -27.77
N GLN A 27 18.71 1.20 -26.95
CA GLN A 27 18.14 2.55 -27.01
C GLN A 27 17.90 3.12 -25.61
N ASP A 28 18.53 4.25 -25.36
CA ASP A 28 18.43 5.03 -24.14
C ASP A 28 17.27 6.02 -24.28
N LEU A 29 16.15 5.73 -23.62
CA LEU A 29 15.01 6.65 -23.53
C LEU A 29 15.16 7.44 -22.23
N GLU A 30 15.29 8.76 -22.32
CA GLU A 30 15.53 9.60 -21.14
C GLU A 30 14.32 9.72 -20.21
N ALA A 31 13.11 9.40 -20.68
CA ALA A 31 11.88 9.66 -19.94
C ALA A 31 11.76 8.88 -18.61
N PRO A 32 11.99 7.55 -18.56
CA PRO A 32 12.07 6.80 -17.30
C PRO A 32 13.14 7.34 -16.35
N GLU A 33 14.33 7.68 -16.87
CA GLU A 33 15.44 8.21 -16.06
C GLU A 33 15.06 9.54 -15.42
N ARG A 34 14.52 10.47 -16.21
CA ARG A 34 14.06 11.79 -15.76
C ARG A 34 12.97 11.69 -14.71
N PHE A 35 11.98 10.82 -14.93
CA PHE A 35 10.89 10.55 -13.99
C PHE A 35 11.42 10.11 -12.62
N MET A 36 12.27 9.08 -12.60
CA MET A 36 12.84 8.57 -11.37
C MET A 36 13.88 9.50 -10.74
N GLN A 37 14.65 10.24 -11.54
CA GLN A 37 15.58 11.22 -11.02
C GLN A 37 14.83 12.30 -10.23
N ALA A 38 13.68 12.76 -10.73
CA ALA A 38 12.82 13.67 -9.99
C ALA A 38 12.32 13.07 -8.66
N LEU A 39 12.00 11.77 -8.62
CA LEU A 39 11.64 11.07 -7.37
C LEU A 39 12.83 10.98 -6.40
N MET A 40 14.02 10.60 -6.89
CA MET A 40 15.24 10.49 -6.08
C MET A 40 15.70 11.86 -5.54
N ASP A 41 15.47 12.94 -6.28
CA ASP A 41 15.74 14.32 -5.85
C ASP A 41 14.68 14.85 -4.86
N GLY A 42 13.66 14.05 -4.53
CA GLY A 42 12.53 14.44 -3.69
C GLY A 42 11.57 15.43 -4.36
N ASN A 43 11.75 15.70 -5.66
CA ASN A 43 10.87 16.57 -6.45
C ASN A 43 9.69 15.79 -7.03
N VAL A 44 8.84 15.30 -6.12
CA VAL A 44 7.71 14.43 -6.45
C VAL A 44 6.69 15.11 -7.36
N TRP A 45 6.53 16.44 -7.24
CA TRP A 45 5.66 17.19 -8.14
C TRP A 45 6.20 17.21 -9.58
N ALA A 46 7.50 17.42 -9.78
CA ALA A 46 8.09 17.36 -11.13
C ALA A 46 8.00 15.95 -11.74
N ALA A 47 8.13 14.91 -10.93
CA ALA A 47 7.90 13.54 -11.38
C ALA A 47 6.46 13.34 -11.89
N TYR A 48 5.47 13.82 -11.13
CA TYR A 48 4.06 13.80 -11.55
C TYR A 48 3.81 14.65 -12.81
N GLU A 49 4.38 15.86 -12.87
CA GLU A 49 4.23 16.73 -14.03
C GLU A 49 4.89 16.19 -15.30
N GLY A 50 5.89 15.31 -15.15
CA GLY A 50 6.55 14.62 -16.26
C GLY A 50 5.76 13.41 -16.80
N LEU A 51 4.64 13.05 -16.19
CA LEU A 51 3.75 11.99 -16.69
C LEU A 51 2.91 12.47 -17.87
N SER A 52 2.36 11.52 -18.62
CA SER A 52 1.45 11.80 -19.73
C SER A 52 0.24 12.62 -19.29
N GLU A 53 -0.32 13.38 -20.22
CA GLU A 53 -1.57 14.10 -19.95
C GLU A 53 -2.71 13.12 -19.60
N GLY A 54 -2.80 11.99 -20.33
CA GLY A 54 -3.78 10.94 -20.05
C GLY A 54 -3.71 10.46 -18.60
N TYR A 55 -2.52 10.10 -18.13
CA TYR A 55 -2.34 9.67 -16.74
C TYR A 55 -2.78 10.75 -15.73
N ARG A 56 -2.41 12.00 -15.95
CA ARG A 56 -2.77 13.10 -15.02
C ARG A 56 -4.25 13.47 -15.05
N GLN A 57 -4.94 13.20 -16.15
CA GLN A 57 -6.40 13.38 -16.24
C GLN A 57 -7.14 12.26 -15.52
N GLU A 58 -6.61 11.04 -15.54
CA GLU A 58 -7.20 9.85 -14.91
C GLU A 58 -6.86 9.75 -13.42
N HIS A 59 -5.67 10.17 -13.02
CA HIS A 59 -5.17 10.05 -11.66
C HIS A 59 -4.79 11.40 -11.06
N SER A 60 -5.31 11.66 -9.87
CA SER A 60 -4.93 12.81 -9.07
C SER A 60 -3.47 12.71 -8.59
N PHE A 61 -2.84 13.86 -8.33
CA PHE A 61 -1.51 13.90 -7.70
C PHE A 61 -1.47 13.09 -6.40
N ARG A 62 -2.58 13.08 -5.65
CA ARG A 62 -2.69 12.30 -4.42
C ARG A 62 -2.57 10.80 -4.69
N GLU A 63 -3.28 10.25 -5.68
CA GLU A 63 -3.19 8.83 -6.03
C GLU A 63 -1.79 8.45 -6.51
N PHE A 64 -1.15 9.34 -7.26
CA PHE A 64 0.26 9.19 -7.62
C PHE A 64 1.18 9.10 -6.39
N LEU A 65 0.99 9.96 -5.37
CA LEU A 65 1.75 9.89 -4.11
C LEU A 65 1.58 8.54 -3.40
N LEU A 66 0.36 7.98 -3.42
CA LEU A 66 0.10 6.65 -2.84
C LEU A 66 0.87 5.58 -3.59
N ALA A 67 0.77 5.61 -4.93
CA ALA A 67 1.41 4.66 -5.81
C ALA A 67 2.93 4.58 -5.55
N ILE A 68 3.63 5.71 -5.51
CA ILE A 68 5.08 5.73 -5.28
C ILE A 68 5.47 5.37 -3.84
N SER A 69 4.59 5.62 -2.86
CA SER A 69 4.87 5.31 -1.45
C SER A 69 4.72 3.82 -1.16
N VAL A 70 3.68 3.18 -1.70
CA VAL A 70 3.42 1.74 -1.54
C VAL A 70 4.48 0.92 -2.27
N THR A 71 4.87 1.35 -3.47
CA THR A 71 5.95 0.70 -4.24
C THR A 71 7.34 0.98 -3.68
N GLY A 72 7.47 1.91 -2.74
CA GLY A 72 8.76 2.32 -2.16
C GLY A 72 9.66 3.10 -3.13
N LEU A 73 9.12 3.58 -4.26
CA LEU A 73 9.84 4.40 -5.23
C LEU A 73 10.23 5.76 -4.65
N ASP A 74 9.51 6.24 -3.62
CA ASP A 74 9.88 7.40 -2.81
C ASP A 74 11.23 7.27 -2.06
N ARG A 75 11.76 6.04 -2.01
CA ARG A 75 13.03 5.68 -1.38
C ARG A 75 14.02 5.06 -2.37
N ALA A 76 13.81 5.28 -3.67
CA ALA A 76 14.74 4.86 -4.69
C ALA A 76 16.11 5.54 -4.51
N THR A 77 17.18 4.80 -4.75
CA THR A 77 18.57 5.27 -4.63
C THR A 77 19.39 5.05 -5.89
N PHE A 78 18.91 4.17 -6.77
CA PHE A 78 19.59 3.77 -8.00
C PHE A 78 18.59 3.19 -8.98
N GLN A 79 18.87 3.35 -10.28
CA GLN A 79 18.04 2.86 -11.36
C GLN A 79 18.89 2.40 -12.55
N VAL A 80 18.40 1.40 -13.28
CA VAL A 80 18.91 0.97 -14.59
C VAL A 80 17.72 0.64 -15.46
N TRP A 81 17.77 1.05 -16.73
CA TRP A 81 16.68 0.86 -17.70
C TRP A 81 17.14 0.08 -18.91
N CYS A 82 16.23 -0.70 -19.48
CA CYS A 82 16.41 -1.46 -20.70
C CYS A 82 15.12 -1.46 -21.51
N THR A 83 15.20 -0.89 -22.72
CA THR A 83 14.07 -0.85 -23.65
C THR A 83 13.70 -2.26 -24.10
N ARG A 84 12.45 -2.67 -23.83
CA ARG A 84 11.89 -3.97 -24.24
C ARG A 84 11.29 -3.90 -25.64
N SER A 85 10.55 -2.83 -25.94
CA SER A 85 9.90 -2.62 -27.25
C SER A 85 9.67 -1.14 -27.53
N ILE A 86 9.71 -0.75 -28.81
CA ILE A 86 9.44 0.62 -29.28
C ILE A 86 8.75 0.55 -30.65
N GLY A 87 7.67 1.32 -30.83
CA GLY A 87 6.92 1.37 -32.08
C GLY A 87 5.60 2.13 -31.94
N ASP A 88 5.09 2.66 -33.06
CA ASP A 88 3.77 3.31 -33.14
C ASP A 88 3.53 4.44 -32.10
N GLY A 89 4.58 5.20 -31.77
CA GLY A 89 4.51 6.29 -30.76
C GLY A 89 4.44 5.79 -29.32
N SER A 90 4.72 4.51 -29.08
CA SER A 90 4.76 3.88 -27.75
C SER A 90 6.07 3.13 -27.52
N ALA A 91 6.48 2.99 -26.27
CA ALA A 91 7.59 2.15 -25.88
C ALA A 91 7.34 1.48 -24.52
N ILE A 92 7.95 0.33 -24.30
CA ILE A 92 7.95 -0.38 -23.01
C ILE A 92 9.40 -0.51 -22.58
N VAL A 93 9.68 -0.06 -21.36
CA VAL A 93 11.02 -0.09 -20.76
C VAL A 93 10.95 -0.85 -19.45
N ASP A 94 11.83 -1.83 -19.29
CA ASP A 94 12.03 -2.50 -18.01
C ASP A 94 13.14 -1.81 -17.24
N GLY A 95 12.97 -1.65 -15.95
CA GLY A 95 13.99 -1.11 -15.07
C GLY A 95 14.17 -1.92 -13.81
N HIS A 96 15.35 -1.79 -13.21
CA HIS A 96 15.59 -2.24 -11.87
C HIS A 96 15.87 -1.01 -10.99
N VAL A 97 15.02 -0.79 -9.99
CA VAL A 97 15.12 0.33 -9.07
C VAL A 97 15.54 -0.18 -7.69
N ALA A 98 16.70 0.24 -7.21
CA ALA A 98 17.11 -0.07 -5.84
C ALA A 98 16.35 0.84 -4.87
N THR A 99 15.36 0.29 -4.19
CA THR A 99 14.69 0.94 -3.06
C THR A 99 15.47 0.62 -1.77
N GLY A 100 15.14 1.24 -0.64
CA GLY A 100 15.80 0.93 0.64
C GLY A 100 15.68 -0.54 1.11
N SER A 101 14.97 -1.41 0.39
CA SER A 101 14.95 -2.86 0.60
C SER A 101 16.22 -3.52 0.03
N ARG A 102 16.58 -4.72 0.51
CA ARG A 102 17.81 -5.41 0.07
C ARG A 102 17.77 -5.92 -1.37
N SER A 103 16.60 -5.95 -2.01
CA SER A 103 16.38 -6.69 -3.25
C SER A 103 16.01 -5.80 -4.45
N GLY A 104 15.63 -4.53 -4.24
CA GLY A 104 15.19 -3.65 -5.32
C GLY A 104 13.85 -4.06 -5.94
N ALA A 105 13.23 -3.15 -6.69
CA ALA A 105 11.98 -3.39 -7.41
C ALA A 105 12.26 -3.53 -8.91
N MET A 106 11.63 -4.51 -9.55
CA MET A 106 11.54 -4.56 -11.00
C MET A 106 10.42 -3.62 -11.42
N MET A 107 10.71 -2.71 -12.34
CA MET A 107 9.76 -1.73 -12.85
C MET A 107 9.50 -1.98 -14.32
N GLU A 108 8.24 -1.89 -14.74
CA GLU A 108 7.88 -1.78 -16.16
C GLU A 108 7.29 -0.39 -16.38
N VAL A 109 7.77 0.32 -17.38
CA VAL A 109 7.35 1.68 -17.71
C VAL A 109 6.86 1.71 -19.14
N ASN A 110 5.59 2.06 -19.32
CA ASN A 110 5.03 2.36 -20.63
C ASN A 110 5.24 3.84 -20.91
N LEU A 111 5.78 4.13 -22.09
CA LEU A 111 6.04 5.47 -22.58
C LEU A 111 5.15 5.73 -23.79
N ILE A 112 4.73 6.98 -23.93
CA ILE A 112 4.10 7.50 -25.14
C ILE A 112 4.83 8.74 -25.63
N GLU A 113 4.81 8.97 -26.93
CA GLU A 113 5.29 10.20 -27.54
C GLU A 113 4.20 11.28 -27.44
N ASN A 114 4.53 12.44 -26.88
CA ASN A 114 3.60 13.57 -26.78
C ASN A 114 3.50 14.35 -28.10
N GLU A 115 2.65 15.38 -28.17
CA GLU A 115 2.49 16.22 -29.38
C GLU A 115 3.79 16.93 -29.82
N ALA A 116 4.74 17.12 -28.91
CA ALA A 116 6.03 17.75 -29.20
C ALA A 116 7.09 16.75 -29.72
N GLY A 117 6.79 15.45 -29.73
CA GLY A 117 7.74 14.39 -30.09
C GLY A 117 8.62 13.92 -28.93
N ASP A 118 8.33 14.36 -27.70
CA ASP A 118 9.07 13.92 -26.52
C ASP A 118 8.42 12.67 -25.91
N TRP A 119 9.24 11.72 -25.51
CA TRP A 119 8.80 10.59 -24.70
C TRP A 119 8.41 11.06 -23.29
N VAL A 120 7.24 10.62 -22.83
CA VAL A 120 6.75 10.83 -21.47
C VAL A 120 6.28 9.51 -20.87
N VAL A 121 6.32 9.41 -19.55
CA VAL A 121 5.86 8.21 -18.83
C VAL A 121 4.33 8.21 -18.83
N ASP A 122 3.73 7.19 -19.45
CA ASP A 122 2.29 7.02 -19.50
C ASP A 122 1.79 6.23 -18.29
N THR A 123 2.32 5.02 -18.11
CA THR A 123 2.04 4.21 -16.93
C THR A 123 3.33 3.57 -16.44
N PHE A 124 3.36 3.19 -15.17
CA PHE A 124 4.46 2.43 -14.61
C PHE A 124 3.90 1.37 -13.68
N THR A 125 4.59 0.25 -13.54
CA THR A 125 4.30 -0.79 -12.55
C THR A 125 5.58 -1.18 -11.84
N ALA A 126 5.51 -1.48 -10.55
CA ALA A 126 6.68 -1.87 -9.77
C ALA A 126 6.37 -3.16 -9.00
N GLU A 127 7.14 -4.20 -9.26
CA GLU A 127 7.10 -5.47 -8.54
C GLU A 127 8.23 -5.49 -7.52
N ASP A 128 7.92 -5.70 -6.24
CA ASP A 128 8.96 -6.00 -5.26
C ASP A 128 9.51 -7.40 -5.56
N SER A 129 10.82 -7.52 -5.70
CA SER A 129 11.50 -8.78 -5.98
C SER A 129 11.52 -9.74 -4.78
N GLY A 130 10.92 -9.37 -3.64
CA GLY A 130 10.71 -10.25 -2.51
C GLY A 130 9.75 -11.41 -2.84
N GLU A 131 10.24 -12.65 -2.73
CA GLU A 131 9.49 -13.90 -2.92
C GLU A 131 8.09 -13.83 -2.28
N GLY A 132 7.06 -13.63 -3.10
CA GLY A 132 5.65 -13.76 -2.68
C GLY A 132 4.71 -12.63 -3.10
N HIS A 133 5.21 -11.45 -3.47
CA HIS A 133 4.32 -10.33 -3.80
C HIS A 133 4.03 -10.30 -5.31
N ARG A 134 2.78 -10.58 -5.68
CA ARG A 134 2.28 -10.39 -7.05
C ARG A 134 2.43 -8.90 -7.42
N GLY A 135 2.90 -8.63 -8.63
CA GLY A 135 3.19 -7.29 -9.13
C GLY A 135 2.14 -6.26 -8.75
N ILE A 136 2.58 -5.20 -8.08
CA ILE A 136 1.71 -4.08 -7.73
C ILE A 136 1.67 -3.19 -8.97
N ASN A 137 0.62 -3.36 -9.77
CA ASN A 137 0.23 -2.33 -10.72
C ASN A 137 -0.30 -1.14 -9.89
N PRO A 138 0.35 0.03 -9.88
CA PRO A 138 -0.12 1.20 -9.13
C PRO A 138 -1.47 1.73 -9.65
N GLY A 139 -1.89 1.35 -10.86
CA GLY A 139 -3.27 1.53 -11.33
C GLY A 139 -4.31 0.69 -10.56
N PHE A 140 -3.88 -0.21 -9.68
CA PHE A 140 -4.72 -1.06 -8.83
C PHE A 140 -4.60 -0.76 -7.33
N LEU A 141 -3.75 0.20 -6.92
CA LEU A 141 -3.82 0.80 -5.58
C LEU A 141 -4.94 1.85 -5.52
N ALA A 142 -6.05 1.57 -6.19
CA ALA A 142 -7.20 2.45 -6.20
C ALA A 142 -7.63 2.66 -4.75
N PHE A 143 -7.63 3.92 -4.32
CA PHE A 143 -8.39 4.31 -3.16
C PHE A 143 -9.77 3.65 -3.29
N PRO A 144 -10.19 2.79 -2.34
CA PRO A 144 -11.39 2.01 -2.54
C PRO A 144 -12.53 3.00 -2.77
N SER A 145 -13.27 2.76 -3.84
CA SER A 145 -14.51 3.46 -4.12
C SER A 145 -15.41 3.40 -2.88
N ARG A 146 -16.38 4.29 -2.81
CA ARG A 146 -17.32 4.32 -1.69
C ARG A 146 -18.01 2.97 -1.51
N GLU A 147 -18.30 2.30 -2.62
CA GLU A 147 -18.90 0.97 -2.70
C GLU A 147 -17.94 -0.11 -2.18
N GLU A 148 -16.67 -0.09 -2.57
CA GLU A 148 -15.65 -1.02 -2.05
C GLU A 148 -15.38 -0.81 -0.55
N ALA A 149 -15.31 0.45 -0.11
CA ALA A 149 -15.19 0.77 1.32
C ALA A 149 -16.41 0.27 2.11
N ALA A 150 -17.61 0.34 1.53
CA ALA A 150 -18.81 -0.23 2.14
C ALA A 150 -18.73 -1.75 2.26
N VAL A 151 -18.18 -2.45 1.26
CA VAL A 151 -17.92 -3.90 1.33
C VAL A 151 -16.91 -4.22 2.42
N LEU A 152 -15.79 -3.50 2.53
CA LEU A 152 -14.80 -3.70 3.60
C LEU A 152 -15.43 -3.57 4.99
N VAL A 153 -16.23 -2.52 5.20
CA VAL A 153 -16.92 -2.27 6.47
C VAL A 153 -17.95 -3.36 6.77
N ALA A 154 -18.74 -3.78 5.77
CA ALA A 154 -19.72 -4.84 5.92
C ALA A 154 -19.06 -6.19 6.28
N THR A 155 -17.95 -6.53 5.63
CA THR A 155 -17.16 -7.72 5.96
C THR A 155 -16.69 -7.70 7.41
N VAL A 156 -16.11 -6.59 7.87
CA VAL A 156 -15.68 -6.46 9.28
C VAL A 156 -16.86 -6.58 10.25
N ILE A 157 -18.03 -6.00 9.92
CA ILE A 157 -19.25 -6.12 10.75
C ILE A 157 -19.73 -7.57 10.82
N ASP A 158 -19.77 -8.31 9.71
CA ASP A 158 -20.18 -9.73 9.71
C ASP A 158 -19.23 -10.57 10.55
N GLN A 159 -17.92 -10.34 10.42
CA GLN A 159 -16.91 -11.06 11.20
C GLN A 159 -16.97 -10.74 12.69
N ILE A 160 -17.24 -9.48 13.06
CA ILE A 160 -17.54 -9.11 14.45
C ILE A 160 -18.78 -9.85 14.93
N GLY A 161 -19.84 -9.91 14.13
CA GLY A 161 -21.05 -10.59 14.52
C GLY A 161 -20.88 -12.10 14.70
N LEU A 162 -20.12 -12.75 13.82
CA LEU A 162 -19.75 -14.15 14.00
C LEU A 162 -18.94 -14.37 15.29
N ALA A 163 -18.02 -13.46 15.60
CA ALA A 163 -17.21 -13.54 16.82
C ALA A 163 -18.04 -13.32 18.09
N VAL A 164 -19.00 -12.40 18.06
CA VAL A 164 -19.94 -12.16 19.17
C VAL A 164 -20.86 -13.37 19.39
N GLU A 165 -21.35 -13.98 18.31
CA GLU A 165 -22.26 -15.14 18.36
C GLU A 165 -21.55 -16.39 18.90
N THR A 166 -20.32 -16.65 18.44
CA THR A 166 -19.59 -17.90 18.74
C THR A 166 -18.64 -17.78 19.94
N GLY A 167 -18.24 -16.56 20.31
CA GLY A 167 -17.17 -16.30 21.26
C GLY A 167 -15.77 -16.62 20.75
N ASP A 168 -15.63 -16.90 19.44
CA ASP A 168 -14.39 -17.18 18.75
C ASP A 168 -13.91 -15.95 17.97
N PHE A 169 -12.69 -15.50 18.24
CA PHE A 169 -12.11 -14.29 17.67
C PHE A 169 -11.04 -14.58 16.62
N GLU A 170 -10.80 -15.85 16.27
CA GLU A 170 -9.74 -16.22 15.32
C GLU A 170 -9.95 -15.58 13.94
N GLU A 171 -11.19 -15.64 13.43
CA GLU A 171 -11.54 -15.16 12.09
C GLU A 171 -11.37 -13.65 11.96
N ILE A 172 -11.91 -12.85 12.88
CA ILE A 172 -11.71 -11.39 12.87
C ILE A 172 -10.24 -11.02 13.07
N ARG A 173 -9.48 -11.79 13.87
CA ARG A 173 -8.05 -11.55 14.06
C ARG A 173 -7.26 -11.81 12.78
N SER A 174 -7.74 -12.70 11.91
CA SER A 174 -7.14 -12.95 10.59
C SER A 174 -7.34 -11.78 9.62
N GLU A 175 -8.41 -11.00 9.77
CA GLU A 175 -8.67 -9.77 8.99
C GLU A 175 -7.80 -8.57 9.42
N ILE A 176 -7.25 -8.64 10.63
CA ILE A 176 -6.35 -7.62 11.15
C ILE A 176 -4.97 -7.82 10.52
N ALA A 177 -4.38 -6.73 10.02
CA ALA A 177 -3.05 -6.74 9.44
C ALA A 177 -2.04 -7.34 10.43
N ALA A 178 -1.16 -8.23 9.96
CA ALA A 178 -0.24 -8.99 10.82
C ALA A 178 0.56 -8.12 11.83
N PRO A 179 1.03 -6.90 11.51
CA PRO A 179 1.71 -6.03 12.47
C PRO A 179 0.83 -5.62 13.67
N PHE A 180 -0.50 -5.57 13.47
CA PHE A 180 -1.50 -5.08 14.42
C PHE A 180 -2.18 -6.19 15.22
N GLN A 181 -2.11 -7.45 14.79
CA GLN A 181 -2.72 -8.58 15.48
C GLN A 181 -2.30 -8.68 16.96
N ARG A 182 -1.06 -8.29 17.29
CA ARG A 182 -0.56 -8.28 18.69
C ARG A 182 -1.35 -7.33 19.62
N ARG A 183 -1.99 -6.29 19.09
CA ARG A 183 -2.82 -5.35 19.85
C ARG A 183 -4.24 -5.88 20.09
N TYR A 184 -4.63 -6.90 19.34
CA TYR A 184 -5.96 -7.50 19.31
C TYR A 184 -5.89 -8.97 19.72
N SER A 185 -5.49 -9.24 20.96
CA SER A 185 -5.64 -10.59 21.53
C SER A 185 -7.12 -10.95 21.68
N ASP A 186 -7.43 -12.23 21.82
CA ASP A 186 -8.80 -12.70 21.98
C ASP A 186 -9.45 -12.11 23.24
N GLU A 187 -8.69 -11.92 24.32
CA GLU A 187 -9.15 -11.21 25.52
C GLU A 187 -9.49 -9.76 25.21
N ARG A 188 -8.63 -9.06 24.45
CA ARG A 188 -8.85 -7.67 24.12
C ARG A 188 -10.04 -7.47 23.19
N LEU A 189 -10.20 -8.34 22.20
CA LEU A 189 -11.37 -8.35 21.32
C LEU A 189 -12.65 -8.65 22.11
N ARG A 190 -12.59 -9.61 23.04
CA ARG A 190 -13.71 -9.89 23.95
C ARG A 190 -14.09 -8.68 24.80
N GLU A 191 -13.13 -7.98 25.39
CA GLU A 191 -13.38 -6.74 26.14
C GLU A 191 -14.01 -5.65 25.25
N LEU A 192 -13.49 -5.45 24.04
CA LEU A 192 -14.01 -4.45 23.10
C LEU A 192 -15.44 -4.74 22.66
N LEU A 193 -15.79 -6.03 22.55
CA LEU A 193 -17.08 -6.51 22.05
C LEU A 193 -18.03 -6.93 23.18
N GLU A 194 -17.61 -6.87 24.44
CA GLU A 194 -18.37 -7.26 25.63
C GLU A 194 -19.77 -6.61 25.68
N PRO A 195 -19.94 -5.31 25.39
CA PRO A 195 -21.27 -4.70 25.40
C PRO A 195 -22.25 -5.35 24.41
N MET A 196 -21.77 -5.85 23.27
CA MET A 196 -22.61 -6.52 22.27
C MET A 196 -22.92 -7.97 22.67
N ILE A 197 -21.94 -8.65 23.28
CA ILE A 197 -22.09 -10.00 23.83
C ILE A 197 -23.14 -10.00 24.96
N GLU A 198 -23.02 -9.08 25.93
CA GLU A 198 -23.93 -8.98 27.07
C GLU A 198 -25.37 -8.67 26.64
N GLN A 199 -25.53 -7.82 25.62
CA GLN A 199 -26.83 -7.42 25.10
C GLN A 199 -27.43 -8.45 24.13
N GLN A 200 -26.70 -9.53 23.80
CA GLN A 200 -27.11 -10.55 22.83
C GLN A 200 -27.58 -9.94 21.49
N VAL A 201 -26.85 -8.92 21.03
CA VAL A 201 -27.17 -8.21 19.79
C VAL A 201 -26.81 -9.11 18.62
N ASP A 202 -27.76 -9.35 17.71
CA ASP A 202 -27.48 -9.99 16.42
C ASP A 202 -26.75 -8.99 15.52
N VAL A 203 -25.42 -8.90 15.66
CA VAL A 203 -24.61 -7.93 14.90
C VAL A 203 -24.57 -8.25 13.41
N ARG A 204 -24.74 -9.53 13.03
CA ARG A 204 -24.64 -9.97 11.64
C ARG A 204 -25.75 -9.40 10.76
N MET A 205 -26.92 -9.16 11.34
CA MET A 205 -28.02 -8.48 10.64
C MET A 205 -27.65 -7.06 10.16
N PHE A 206 -26.60 -6.46 10.72
CA PHE A 206 -26.14 -5.12 10.34
C PHE A 206 -25.24 -5.14 9.11
N ALA A 207 -24.56 -6.26 8.83
CA ALA A 207 -23.67 -6.37 7.67
C ALA A 207 -24.42 -6.35 6.32
N ILE A 208 -25.71 -6.69 6.31
CA ILE A 208 -26.55 -6.66 5.11
C ILE A 208 -27.15 -5.27 4.83
N VAL A 209 -27.07 -4.34 5.79
CA VAL A 209 -27.57 -2.97 5.63
C VAL A 209 -26.40 -2.08 5.20
N PRO A 210 -26.49 -1.38 4.04
CA PRO A 210 -25.39 -0.54 3.58
C PRO A 210 -25.02 0.54 4.61
N PRO A 211 -23.73 0.69 4.95
CA PRO A 211 -23.30 1.74 5.86
C PRO A 211 -23.44 3.12 5.23
N VAL A 212 -23.77 4.11 6.06
CA VAL A 212 -23.77 5.53 5.71
C VAL A 212 -22.48 6.14 6.26
N PHE A 213 -21.60 6.57 5.35
CA PHE A 213 -20.34 7.21 5.69
C PHE A 213 -20.50 8.68 6.04
N GLU A 214 -20.09 9.05 7.25
CA GLU A 214 -20.12 10.40 7.76
C GLU A 214 -18.91 10.62 8.70
N PRO A 215 -17.82 11.24 8.22
CA PRO A 215 -17.58 11.75 6.86
C PRO A 215 -17.31 10.65 5.83
N ASN A 216 -17.25 11.02 4.53
CA ASN A 216 -16.84 10.11 3.46
C ASN A 216 -15.51 9.41 3.78
N PRO A 217 -15.31 8.15 3.32
CA PRO A 217 -14.03 7.46 3.49
C PRO A 217 -12.91 8.32 2.92
N ARG A 218 -11.75 8.30 3.59
CA ARG A 218 -10.59 9.09 3.18
C ARG A 218 -9.31 8.41 3.60
N LEU A 219 -8.22 8.72 2.90
CA LEU A 219 -6.91 8.33 3.38
C LEU A 219 -6.39 9.32 4.42
N LEU A 220 -5.84 8.81 5.51
CA LEU A 220 -5.03 9.53 6.47
C LEU A 220 -3.56 9.22 6.16
N ALA A 221 -2.72 10.25 6.25
CA ALA A 221 -1.28 10.15 5.98
C ALA A 221 -0.90 9.43 4.66
N GLY A 222 -1.82 9.39 3.69
CA GLY A 222 -1.62 8.69 2.42
C GLY A 222 -1.46 7.16 2.53
N ARG A 223 -1.87 6.51 3.62
CA ARG A 223 -1.68 5.05 3.77
C ARG A 223 -2.81 4.33 4.51
N ILE A 224 -3.52 5.06 5.36
CA ILE A 224 -4.56 4.50 6.23
C ILE A 224 -5.92 4.92 5.67
N LEU A 225 -6.72 3.98 5.22
CA LEU A 225 -8.12 4.24 4.87
C LEU A 225 -8.92 4.39 6.16
N ALA A 226 -9.41 5.61 6.40
CA ALA A 226 -10.36 5.91 7.44
C ALA A 226 -11.79 5.80 6.92
N ALA A 227 -12.57 4.90 7.51
CA ALA A 227 -13.98 4.71 7.25
C ALA A 227 -14.77 4.89 8.55
N ALA A 228 -15.59 5.93 8.64
CA ALA A 228 -16.40 6.23 9.81
C ALA A 228 -17.84 6.54 9.40
N GLY A 229 -18.80 6.21 10.26
CA GLY A 229 -20.19 6.46 9.99
C GLY A 229 -21.11 5.59 10.81
N HIS A 230 -22.25 5.21 10.22
CA HIS A 230 -23.24 4.43 10.92
C HIS A 230 -24.01 3.48 10.00
N VAL A 231 -24.54 2.41 10.60
CA VAL A 231 -25.56 1.56 9.95
C VAL A 231 -26.95 2.06 10.38
N PRO A 232 -27.84 2.44 9.46
CA PRO A 232 -29.12 3.09 9.76
C PRO A 232 -30.20 2.09 10.19
N ILE A 233 -30.02 1.49 11.36
CA ILE A 233 -30.94 0.52 11.96
C ILE A 233 -31.78 1.16 13.09
N GLU A 234 -32.97 0.61 13.34
CA GLU A 234 -33.86 1.03 14.43
C GLU A 234 -33.69 0.14 15.68
N PRO A 235 -33.93 0.67 16.91
CA PRO A 235 -34.32 2.06 17.23
C PRO A 235 -33.13 3.03 17.32
N ARG A 236 -31.89 2.53 17.22
CA ARG A 236 -30.68 3.35 17.29
C ARG A 236 -29.68 2.87 16.24
N PRO A 237 -29.02 3.79 15.51
CA PRO A 237 -28.02 3.43 14.53
C PRO A 237 -26.79 2.80 15.20
N LEU A 238 -26.13 1.90 14.49
CA LEU A 238 -24.85 1.33 14.92
C LEU A 238 -23.71 2.21 14.41
N LEU A 239 -23.02 2.91 15.31
CA LEU A 239 -21.85 3.70 14.95
C LEU A 239 -20.62 2.81 14.76
N PHE A 240 -19.80 3.14 13.76
CA PHE A 240 -18.52 2.47 13.50
C PHE A 240 -17.43 3.46 13.10
N HIS A 241 -16.18 3.10 13.42
CA HIS A 241 -14.98 3.79 12.98
C HIS A 241 -13.87 2.75 12.79
N PHE A 242 -13.48 2.51 11.53
CA PHE A 242 -12.50 1.52 11.14
C PHE A 242 -11.37 2.15 10.36
N PHE A 243 -10.14 1.70 10.66
CA PHE A 243 -8.95 2.02 9.89
C PHE A 243 -8.41 0.78 9.22
N PHE A 244 -8.06 0.95 7.95
CA PHE A 244 -7.46 -0.10 7.14
C PHE A 244 -6.12 0.37 6.59
N ILE A 245 -5.19 -0.56 6.38
CA ILE A 245 -3.99 -0.33 5.58
C ILE A 245 -3.98 -1.29 4.41
N PHE A 246 -3.35 -0.90 3.31
CA PHE A 246 -3.07 -1.85 2.23
C PHE A 246 -1.87 -2.71 2.65
N TYR A 247 -2.09 -4.00 2.87
CA TYR A 247 -1.09 -4.95 3.37
C TYR A 247 -1.26 -6.30 2.66
N ASP A 248 -0.16 -6.82 2.10
CA ASP A 248 -0.13 -8.09 1.37
C ASP A 248 -1.14 -8.17 0.21
N GLY A 249 -1.32 -7.05 -0.51
CA GLY A 249 -2.21 -6.97 -1.67
C GLY A 249 -3.68 -6.70 -1.36
N ASP A 250 -4.07 -6.60 -0.09
CA ASP A 250 -5.46 -6.36 0.33
C ASP A 250 -5.57 -5.23 1.38
N TRP A 251 -6.75 -4.62 1.49
CA TRP A 251 -7.07 -3.72 2.60
C TRP A 251 -7.34 -4.53 3.88
N ARG A 252 -6.48 -4.36 4.88
CA ARG A 252 -6.52 -5.08 6.16
C ARG A 252 -6.84 -4.14 7.30
N LEU A 253 -7.63 -4.61 8.27
CA LEU A 253 -8.03 -3.83 9.43
C LEU A 253 -6.81 -3.57 10.33
N VAL A 254 -6.64 -2.34 10.82
CA VAL A 254 -5.57 -1.98 11.77
C VAL A 254 -6.11 -1.39 13.05
N TRP A 255 -7.30 -0.81 12.97
CA TRP A 255 -7.99 -0.28 14.12
C TRP A 255 -9.50 -0.36 13.95
N LEU A 256 -10.20 -0.65 15.04
CA LEU A 256 -11.64 -0.74 15.04
C LEU A 256 -12.25 -0.15 16.31
N ALA A 257 -13.39 0.50 16.14
CA ALA A 257 -14.31 0.80 17.21
C ALA A 257 -15.76 0.78 16.69
N MET A 258 -16.66 0.20 17.48
CA MET A 258 -18.05 -0.03 17.11
C MET A 258 -18.93 -0.05 18.37
N GLY A 259 -20.21 0.30 18.22
CA GLY A 259 -21.21 0.10 19.28
C GLY A 259 -21.18 1.18 20.36
N GLN A 260 -20.42 2.25 20.14
CA GLN A 260 -20.38 3.40 21.01
C GLN A 260 -21.56 4.34 20.73
N THR A 261 -21.95 5.14 21.73
CA THR A 261 -23.03 6.14 21.58
C THR A 261 -22.57 7.36 20.77
N GLU A 262 -21.26 7.58 20.71
CA GLU A 262 -20.61 8.63 19.95
C GLU A 262 -19.49 8.02 19.10
N LEU A 263 -19.17 8.64 17.97
CA LEU A 263 -18.06 8.20 17.14
C LEU A 263 -16.75 8.44 17.90
N PRO A 264 -15.97 7.39 18.18
CA PRO A 264 -14.70 7.55 18.87
C PRO A 264 -13.74 8.37 18.02
N GLU A 265 -13.00 9.24 18.70
CA GLU A 265 -11.91 9.99 18.07
C GLU A 265 -10.83 9.01 17.58
N ALA A 266 -10.28 9.32 16.40
CA ALA A 266 -9.17 8.57 15.85
C ALA A 266 -7.98 8.58 16.83
N PRO A 267 -7.29 7.45 17.06
CA PRO A 267 -6.04 7.50 17.80
C PRO A 267 -5.05 8.43 17.08
N ALA A 268 -4.43 9.35 17.83
CA ALA A 268 -3.55 10.38 17.28
C ALA A 268 -2.41 9.82 16.41
N GLU A 269 -1.97 8.59 16.67
CA GLU A 269 -0.96 7.88 15.88
C GLU A 269 -1.36 7.64 14.41
N PHE A 270 -2.65 7.61 14.09
CA PHE A 270 -3.11 7.44 12.71
C PHE A 270 -3.35 8.79 12.00
N GLU A 271 -3.36 9.89 12.74
CA GLU A 271 -3.49 11.25 12.19
C GLU A 271 -2.13 11.90 11.90
N ASP A 272 -1.08 11.51 12.64
CA ASP A 272 0.27 12.01 12.45
C ASP A 272 0.98 11.27 11.30
N PRO A 273 1.27 11.94 10.16
CA PRO A 273 1.95 11.30 9.03
C PRO A 273 3.39 10.88 9.34
N THR A 274 3.97 11.36 10.45
CA THR A 274 5.33 11.03 10.89
C THR A 274 5.38 9.89 11.90
N ALA A 275 4.24 9.42 12.40
CA ALA A 275 4.20 8.33 13.36
C ALA A 275 4.67 7.01 12.72
N PRO A 276 5.55 6.25 13.40
CA PRO A 276 5.88 4.89 12.98
C PRO A 276 4.64 3.99 13.17
N ILE A 277 4.25 3.32 12.09
CA ILE A 277 3.20 2.29 12.06
C ILE A 277 3.76 0.97 12.60
#